data_AF-A0A5M6IS97-F1
#
_entry.id   AF-A0A5M6IS97-F1
#
_cell.length_a   1.000
_cell.length_b   1.000
_cell.length_c   1.000
_cell.angle_alpha   90.00
_cell.angle_beta   90.00
_cell.angle_gamma   90.00
#
_symmetry.space_group_name_H-M   'P 1'
#
loop_
_entity.id
_entity.type
_entity.pdbx_description
1 polymer ?
#
loop_
_entity_poly.entity_id
_entity_poly.type
_entity_poly.pdbx_seq_one_letter_code
_entity_poly.pdbx_strand_id
1 'polypeptide(L)' 'MAHMEGHLAARGVRRASLLSSHVARRFYGSLGYEEVGRAESRFGTLDAIKMAKRLG' A
#
# COMPACT_ATOMS: atom_id res chain seq x y z
N MET A 1 9.43 -6.45 0.19
CA MET A 1 8.25 -6.11 -0.64
C MET A 1 8.35 -6.67 -2.05
N ALA A 2 9.47 -6.46 -2.78
CA ALA A 2 9.63 -6.93 -4.17
C ALA A 2 9.28 -8.43 -4.39
N HIS A 3 9.67 -9.32 -3.45
CA HIS A 3 9.31 -10.75 -3.54
C HIS A 3 7.80 -11.01 -3.49
N MET A 4 7.05 -10.34 -2.60
CA MET A 4 5.60 -10.49 -2.52
C MET A 4 4.91 -9.86 -3.74
N GLU A 5 5.39 -8.72 -4.21
CA GLU A 5 4.88 -8.05 -5.42
C GLU A 5 5.03 -8.96 -6.65
N GLY A 6 6.21 -9.59 -6.81
CA GLY A 6 6.45 -10.55 -7.89
C GLY A 6 5.54 -11.79 -7.80
N HIS A 7 5.32 -12.31 -6.59
CA HIS A 7 4.40 -13.43 -6.37
C HIS A 7 2.94 -13.08 -6.68
N LEU A 8 2.50 -11.87 -6.33
CA LEU A 8 1.16 -11.36 -6.67
C LEU A 8 1.02 -11.15 -8.17
N ALA A 9 2.02 -10.55 -8.83
CA ALA A 9 2.04 -10.34 -10.26
C ALA A 9 1.99 -11.68 -11.04
N ALA A 10 2.75 -12.69 -10.61
CA ALA A 10 2.72 -14.03 -11.20
C ALA A 10 1.34 -14.71 -11.10
N ARG A 11 0.50 -14.26 -10.17
CA ARG A 11 -0.91 -14.69 -10.01
C ARG A 11 -1.91 -13.79 -10.74
N GLY A 12 -1.44 -12.87 -11.58
CA GLY A 12 -2.26 -11.96 -12.36
C GLY A 12 -2.82 -10.77 -11.57
N VAL A 13 -2.36 -10.55 -10.33
CA VAL A 13 -2.77 -9.37 -9.56
C VAL A 13 -2.10 -8.13 -10.16
N ARG A 14 -2.91 -7.15 -10.53
CA ARG A 14 -2.44 -5.91 -11.19
C ARG A 14 -2.22 -4.74 -10.25
N ARG A 15 -2.62 -4.88 -8.98
CA ARG A 15 -2.55 -3.81 -7.97
C ARG A 15 -2.32 -4.40 -6.59
N ALA A 16 -1.28 -3.93 -5.91
CA ALA A 16 -1.07 -4.17 -4.49
C ALA A 16 -1.61 -2.99 -3.67
N SER A 17 -2.11 -3.24 -2.48
CA SER A 17 -2.54 -2.21 -1.53
C SER A 17 -2.11 -2.58 -0.12
N LEU A 18 -1.75 -1.57 0.67
CA LEU A 18 -1.29 -1.73 2.04
C LEU A 18 -1.75 -0.55 2.91
N LEU A 19 -1.68 -0.77 4.22
CA LEU A 19 -1.80 0.30 5.21
C LEU A 19 -0.39 0.69 5.67
N SER A 20 -0.05 1.97 5.51
CA SER A 20 1.20 2.55 5.98
C SER A 20 0.94 3.39 7.22
N SER A 21 1.90 3.40 8.16
CA SER A 21 1.96 4.46 9.16
C SER A 21 2.45 5.77 8.54
N HIS A 22 2.31 6.87 9.27
CA HIS A 22 2.87 8.17 8.88
C HIS A 22 4.39 8.12 8.66
N VAL A 23 5.10 7.35 9.49
CA VAL A 23 6.57 7.22 9.45
C VAL A 23 7.01 6.44 8.21
N ALA A 24 6.32 5.34 7.88
CA ALA A 24 6.67 4.48 6.75
C ALA A 24 6.21 5.02 5.38
N ARG A 25 5.42 6.10 5.37
CA ARG A 25 4.88 6.68 4.14
C ARG A 25 5.95 6.92 3.08
N ARG A 26 7.01 7.63 3.45
CA ARG A 26 8.06 8.04 2.50
C ARG A 26 8.79 6.82 1.93
N PHE A 27 8.98 5.79 2.76
CA PHE A 27 9.57 4.53 2.34
C PHE A 27 8.70 3.82 1.30
N TYR A 28 7.39 3.69 1.52
CA TYR A 28 6.52 3.08 0.52
C TYR A 28 6.37 3.94 -0.74
N GLY A 29 6.42 5.28 -0.58
CA GLY A 29 6.51 6.23 -1.69
C GLY A 29 7.71 5.99 -2.59
N SER A 30 8.90 5.77 -2.01
CA SER A 30 10.11 5.47 -2.80
C SER A 30 10.06 4.10 -3.49
N LEU A 31 9.20 3.18 -3.04
CA LEU A 31 8.93 1.90 -3.69
C LEU A 31 7.85 2.00 -4.79
N GLY A 32 7.30 3.19 -5.05
CA GLY A 32 6.29 3.44 -6.08
C GLY A 32 4.85 3.22 -5.62
N TYR A 33 4.60 3.19 -4.30
CA TYR A 33 3.23 3.22 -3.77
C TYR A 33 2.75 4.66 -3.64
N GLU A 34 1.52 4.89 -4.07
CA GLU A 34 0.85 6.19 -4.00
C GLU A 34 -0.18 6.18 -2.87
N GLU A 35 -0.35 7.32 -2.19
CA GLU A 35 -1.44 7.49 -1.24
C GLU A 35 -2.79 7.48 -1.97
N VAL A 36 -3.72 6.65 -1.50
CA VAL A 36 -5.07 6.54 -2.08
C VAL A 36 -6.17 6.85 -1.07
N GLY A 37 -5.80 7.25 0.14
CA GLY A 37 -6.72 7.74 1.16
C GLY A 37 -6.31 7.39 2.58
N ARG A 38 -7.25 7.58 3.50
CA ARG A 38 -7.10 7.23 4.92
C ARG A 38 -7.91 5.98 5.25
N ALA A 39 -7.45 5.21 6.22
CA ALA A 39 -8.23 4.12 6.78
C ALA A 39 -9.14 4.65 7.89
N GLU A 40 -10.43 4.39 7.74
CA GLU A 40 -11.42 4.64 8.78
C GLU A 40 -11.76 3.32 9.45
N SER A 41 -11.94 3.36 10.77
CA SER A 41 -12.54 2.28 11.54
C SER A 41 -13.89 2.72 12.08
N ARG A 42 -14.70 1.76 12.54
CA ARG A 42 -15.94 2.05 13.28
C ARG A 42 -15.74 2.91 14.55
N PHE A 43 -14.50 3.04 15.01
CA PHE A 43 -14.11 3.82 16.18
C PHE A 43 -13.41 5.14 15.81
N GLY A 44 -13.41 5.54 14.55
CA GLY A 44 -12.74 6.74 14.02
C GLY A 44 -11.59 6.42 13.08
N THR A 45 -10.87 7.46 12.65
CA THR A 45 -9.74 7.37 11.71
C THR A 45 -8.61 6.56 12.32
N LEU A 46 -8.24 5.45 11.68
CA LEU A 46 -6.99 4.77 11.99
C LEU A 46 -5.86 5.68 11.52
N ASP A 47 -4.81 5.85 12.32
CA ASP A 47 -3.60 6.61 11.96
C ASP A 47 -2.76 5.88 10.90
N ALA A 48 -3.45 5.49 9.82
CA ALA A 48 -3.00 4.62 8.75
C ALA A 48 -3.41 5.22 7.41
N ILE A 49 -2.43 5.27 6.52
CA ILE A 49 -2.52 5.77 5.17
C ILE A 49 -2.73 4.56 4.26
N LYS A 50 -3.82 4.54 3.50
CA LYS A 50 -4.00 3.55 2.44
C LYS A 50 -3.08 3.92 1.30
N MET A 51 -2.22 2.98 0.91
CA MET A 51 -1.32 3.16 -0.23
C MET A 51 -1.49 2.04 -1.24
N ALA A 52 -1.27 2.33 -2.52
CA ALA A 52 -1.38 1.34 -3.58
C ALA A 52 -0.31 1.51 -4.66
N LYS A 53 0.05 0.39 -5.29
CA LYS A 53 1.00 0.34 -6.40
C LYS A 53 0.44 -0.56 -7.50
N ARG A 54 0.60 -0.14 -8.76
CA ARG A 54 0.33 -1.01 -9.92
C ARG A 54 1.44 -2.04 -10.03
N LEU A 55 1.06 -3.30 -10.17
CA LEU A 55 1.98 -4.39 -10.44
C LEU A 55 2.01 -4.61 -11.96
N GLY A 56 3.22 -4.67 -12.52
CA GLY A 56 3.51 -4.83 -13.94
C GLY A 56 4.32 -6.09 -14.18
#